data_AF-A0A2V7Q6M3-F1
#
_entry.id   AF-A0A2V7Q6M3-F1
#
_cell.length_a   1.000
_cell.length_b   1.000
_cell.length_c   1.000
_cell.angle_alpha   90.00
_cell.angle_beta   90.00
_cell.angle_gamma   90.00
#
_symmetry.space_group_name_H-M   'P 1'
#
loop_
_entity.id
_entity.type
_entity.pdbx_description
1 polymer ?
#
loop_
_entity_poly.entity_id
_entity_poly.type
_entity_poly.pdbx_seq_one_letter_code
_entity_poly.pdbx_strand_id
1 'polypeptide(L)'
;MLLSFLATLLVMSPTPTDTTVTISTVKRDLTGDGVPEVLSLTGTGPTIDSLNVTFTIKSSGRTLYSTTWIQKRADFGGPRRLSDIEFRARLKEYASEFFEDSRFMSPAGFVSWLRESARFHIPLIPDVISHQLTPPDSSRARMIWDQMQTAGITVFQFSLGGDNVTVIGWSATDQRFYGLLECC
;
A
#
# COMPACT_ATOMS: atom_id res chain seq x y z
N MET A 1 -31.27 -18.89 59.41
CA MET A 1 -30.23 -19.21 58.42
C MET A 1 -30.86 -19.19 57.04
N LEU A 2 -30.66 -18.13 56.27
CA LEU A 2 -30.88 -18.11 54.82
C LEU A 2 -29.65 -17.43 54.22
N LEU A 3 -28.80 -18.20 53.53
CA LEU A 3 -27.73 -17.64 52.69
C LEU A 3 -28.33 -17.34 51.31
N SER A 4 -28.46 -16.06 50.98
CA SER A 4 -28.74 -15.62 49.61
C SER A 4 -27.45 -15.65 48.80
N PHE A 5 -27.33 -16.58 47.85
CA PHE A 5 -26.30 -16.54 46.82
C PHE A 5 -26.68 -15.49 45.77
N LEU A 6 -25.94 -14.39 45.70
CA LEU A 6 -25.99 -13.48 44.56
C LEU A 6 -25.23 -14.14 43.40
N ALA A 7 -25.96 -14.54 42.35
CA ALA A 7 -25.36 -14.94 41.09
C ALA A 7 -25.00 -13.68 40.29
N THR A 8 -23.70 -13.38 40.19
CA THR A 8 -23.21 -12.31 39.31
C THR A 8 -23.26 -12.79 37.87
N LEU A 9 -24.22 -12.30 37.08
CA LEU A 9 -24.20 -12.45 35.62
C LEU A 9 -23.05 -11.60 35.06
N LEU A 10 -22.01 -12.23 34.54
CA LEU A 10 -21.09 -11.56 33.61
C LEU A 10 -21.84 -11.33 32.29
N VAL A 11 -22.24 -10.07 32.05
CA VAL A 11 -22.65 -9.64 30.72
C VAL A 11 -21.37 -9.50 29.89
N MET A 12 -21.05 -10.52 29.09
CA MET A 12 -20.05 -10.38 28.02
C MET A 12 -20.63 -9.42 26.98
N SER A 13 -20.15 -8.19 26.95
CA SER A 13 -20.44 -7.27 25.85
C SER A 13 -19.94 -7.91 24.55
N PRO A 14 -20.78 -8.06 23.51
CA PRO A 14 -20.32 -8.56 22.22
C PRO A 14 -19.24 -7.61 21.70
N THR A 15 -18.06 -8.14 21.44
CA THR A 15 -17.00 -7.37 20.76
C THR A 15 -17.54 -7.01 19.38
N PRO A 16 -17.58 -5.72 18.99
CA PRO A 16 -18.02 -5.34 17.65
C PRO A 16 -17.19 -6.11 16.62
N THR A 17 -17.84 -6.87 15.75
CA THR A 17 -17.14 -7.56 14.67
C THR A 17 -16.68 -6.50 13.68
N ASP A 18 -15.37 -6.39 13.45
CA ASP A 18 -14.82 -5.43 12.49
C ASP A 18 -15.48 -5.62 11.12
N THR A 19 -15.93 -4.53 10.53
CA THR A 19 -16.43 -4.55 9.16
C THR A 19 -15.22 -4.59 8.22
N THR A 20 -15.14 -5.62 7.38
CA THR A 20 -14.14 -5.70 6.31
C THR A 20 -14.79 -5.30 4.99
N VAL A 21 -14.21 -4.32 4.31
CA VAL A 21 -14.67 -3.83 3.00
C VAL A 21 -13.52 -3.90 2.02
N THR A 22 -13.70 -4.63 0.92
CA THR A 22 -12.81 -4.48 -0.24
C THR A 22 -13.10 -3.13 -0.88
N ILE A 23 -12.11 -2.24 -0.81
CA ILE A 23 -12.19 -0.88 -1.34
C ILE A 23 -12.00 -0.91 -2.86
N SER A 24 -10.99 -1.63 -3.34
CA SER A 24 -10.73 -1.82 -4.77
C SER A 24 -9.88 -3.05 -5.05
N THR A 25 -9.98 -3.57 -6.27
CA THR A 25 -9.14 -4.64 -6.79
C THR A 25 -8.87 -4.44 -8.27
N VAL A 26 -7.60 -4.55 -8.67
CA VAL A 26 -7.18 -4.54 -10.09
C VAL A 26 -6.24 -5.70 -10.39
N LYS A 27 -6.08 -6.00 -11.69
CA LYS A 27 -5.10 -6.96 -12.18
C LYS A 27 -4.09 -6.27 -13.09
N ARG A 28 -2.80 -6.43 -12.80
CA ARG A 28 -1.68 -5.86 -13.54
C ARG A 28 -0.47 -6.79 -13.43
N ASP A 29 0.28 -6.94 -14.51
CA ASP A 29 1.58 -7.61 -14.49
C ASP A 29 2.63 -6.63 -13.96
N LEU A 30 3.03 -6.82 -12.71
CA LEU A 30 4.07 -6.06 -12.02
C LEU A 30 5.43 -6.76 -12.06
N THR A 31 5.44 -8.09 -12.19
CA THR A 31 6.65 -8.89 -12.10
C THR A 31 7.35 -9.07 -13.46
N GLY A 32 6.67 -8.74 -14.55
CA GLY A 32 7.18 -8.80 -15.93
C GLY A 32 7.18 -10.21 -16.52
N ASP A 33 6.50 -11.17 -15.88
CA ASP A 33 6.47 -12.58 -16.31
C ASP A 33 5.27 -12.92 -17.22
N GLY A 34 4.44 -11.93 -17.55
CA GLY A 34 3.23 -12.09 -18.36
C GLY A 34 2.01 -12.59 -17.58
N VAL A 35 2.14 -12.83 -16.28
CA VAL A 35 1.04 -13.28 -15.40
C VAL A 35 0.59 -12.13 -14.50
N PRO A 36 -0.63 -11.61 -14.67
CA PRO A 36 -1.08 -10.49 -13.84
C PRO A 36 -1.21 -10.84 -12.36
N GLU A 37 -0.64 -10.00 -11.50
CA GLU A 37 -0.90 -9.98 -10.06
C GLU A 37 -2.27 -9.40 -9.74
N VAL A 38 -2.84 -9.85 -8.62
CA VAL A 38 -4.03 -9.25 -8.00
C VAL A 38 -3.58 -8.21 -6.98
N LEU A 39 -3.89 -6.95 -7.26
CA LEU A 39 -3.69 -5.83 -6.35
C LEU A 39 -4.99 -5.54 -5.63
N SER A 40 -4.99 -5.59 -4.31
CA SER A 40 -6.21 -5.40 -3.49
C SER A 40 -6.00 -4.39 -2.38
N LEU A 41 -6.95 -3.46 -2.27
CA LEU A 41 -7.05 -2.49 -1.19
C LEU A 41 -8.27 -2.84 -0.33
N THR A 42 -8.05 -3.10 0.96
CA THR A 42 -9.11 -3.54 1.89
C THR A 42 -9.09 -2.67 3.14
N GLY A 43 -10.24 -2.14 3.55
CA GLY A 43 -10.38 -1.42 4.82
C GLY A 43 -11.03 -2.30 5.87
N THR A 44 -10.49 -2.31 7.09
CA THR A 44 -11.09 -2.97 8.26
C THR A 44 -11.26 -1.99 9.42
N GLY A 45 -12.40 -2.05 10.11
CA GLY A 45 -12.57 -1.29 11.34
C GLY A 45 -13.98 -1.36 11.92
N PRO A 46 -14.15 -0.86 13.15
CA PRO A 46 -15.44 -0.85 13.84
C PRO A 46 -16.40 0.19 13.24
N THR A 47 -15.88 1.24 12.60
CA THR A 47 -16.65 2.27 11.91
C THR A 47 -15.92 2.73 10.65
N ILE A 48 -16.64 3.40 9.74
CA ILE A 48 -16.03 3.97 8.53
C ILE A 48 -15.10 5.17 8.84
N ASP A 49 -15.20 5.78 10.02
CA ASP A 49 -14.45 7.01 10.36
C ASP A 49 -12.94 6.80 10.47
N SER A 50 -12.51 5.57 10.75
CA SER A 50 -11.12 5.17 10.84
C SER A 50 -10.98 3.73 10.37
N LEU A 51 -10.40 3.55 9.19
CA LEU A 51 -10.17 2.24 8.59
C LEU A 51 -8.68 1.89 8.69
N ASN A 52 -8.37 0.67 9.13
CA ASN A 52 -7.09 0.05 8.85
C ASN A 52 -7.11 -0.41 7.40
N VAL A 53 -6.45 0.35 6.52
CA VAL A 53 -6.37 0.05 5.10
C VAL A 53 -5.16 -0.84 4.86
N THR A 54 -5.38 -1.99 4.27
CA THR A 54 -4.34 -2.94 3.86
C THR A 54 -4.29 -3.01 2.33
N PHE A 55 -3.12 -2.73 1.78
CA PHE A 55 -2.81 -2.98 0.37
C PHE A 55 -2.00 -4.28 0.25
N THR A 56 -2.40 -5.15 -0.68
CA THR A 56 -1.69 -6.39 -0.99
C THR A 56 -1.47 -6.56 -2.48
N ILE A 57 -0.37 -7.23 -2.83
CA ILE A 57 -0.09 -7.75 -4.16
C ILE A 57 0.01 -9.27 -4.03
N LYS A 58 -0.81 -10.01 -4.79
CA LYS A 58 -0.82 -11.47 -4.78
C LYS A 58 -0.58 -12.03 -6.18
N SER A 59 0.31 -13.01 -6.28
CA SER A 59 0.49 -13.83 -7.48
C SER A 59 0.25 -15.29 -7.13
N SER A 60 -0.59 -15.99 -7.91
CA SER A 60 -0.89 -17.42 -7.74
C SER A 60 -1.24 -17.82 -6.29
N GLY A 61 -1.98 -16.96 -5.57
CA GLY A 61 -2.38 -17.16 -4.17
C GLY A 61 -1.32 -16.80 -3.12
N ARG A 62 -0.07 -16.53 -3.51
CA ARG A 62 1.00 -16.06 -2.62
C ARG A 62 0.96 -14.53 -2.50
N THR A 63 1.02 -14.02 -1.28
CA THR A 63 1.24 -12.57 -1.04
C THR A 63 2.70 -12.23 -1.32
N LEU A 64 2.93 -11.35 -2.29
CA LEU A 64 4.25 -10.84 -2.68
C LEU A 64 4.60 -9.53 -1.97
N TYR A 65 3.58 -8.74 -1.65
CA TYR A 65 3.72 -7.47 -0.95
C TYR A 65 2.48 -7.22 -0.07
N SER A 66 2.70 -6.61 1.09
CA SER A 66 1.65 -6.18 2.00
C SER A 66 2.10 -4.95 2.78
N THR A 67 1.23 -3.96 2.87
CA THR A 67 1.43 -2.82 3.77
C THR A 67 0.08 -2.36 4.32
N THR A 68 0.10 -1.77 5.51
CA THR A 68 -1.10 -1.36 6.24
C THR A 68 -0.90 0.02 6.86
N TRP A 69 -1.92 0.86 6.77
CA TRP A 69 -1.95 2.19 7.37
C TRP A 69 -3.36 2.50 7.89
N ILE A 70 -3.47 3.56 8.70
CA ILE A 70 -4.76 4.06 9.18
C ILE A 70 -5.21 5.18 8.25
N GLN A 71 -6.39 5.02 7.67
CA GLN A 71 -7.07 6.05 6.89
C GLN A 71 -8.21 6.64 7.73
N LYS A 72 -8.12 7.93 8.05
CA LYS A 72 -9.16 8.66 8.81
C LYS A 72 -10.00 9.49 7.87
N ARG A 73 -11.27 9.72 8.24
CA ARG A 73 -12.15 10.67 7.53
C ARG A 73 -11.56 12.07 7.44
N ALA A 74 -10.86 12.51 8.50
CA ALA A 74 -10.25 13.84 8.55
C ALA A 74 -9.21 14.06 7.45
N ASP A 75 -8.57 12.99 6.98
CA ASP A 75 -7.54 13.06 5.93
C ASP A 75 -8.13 13.38 4.54
N PHE A 76 -9.44 13.25 4.38
CA PHE A 76 -10.16 13.54 3.14
C PHE A 76 -10.88 14.88 3.12
N GLY A 77 -11.07 15.49 4.29
CA GLY A 77 -11.82 16.74 4.41
C GLY A 77 -10.84 17.91 4.58
N GLY A 78 -11.09 19.00 3.87
CA GLY A 78 -10.55 20.31 4.25
C GLY A 78 -11.10 20.76 5.61
N PRO A 79 -11.29 22.07 5.89
CA PRO A 79 -11.66 22.54 7.23
C PRO A 79 -13.02 22.04 7.79
N ARG A 80 -13.81 21.27 7.02
CA ARG A 80 -15.11 20.72 7.42
C ARG A 80 -15.11 19.18 7.41
N ARG A 81 -15.75 18.59 8.43
CA ARG A 81 -16.08 17.16 8.48
C ARG A 81 -17.09 16.77 7.40
N LEU A 82 -16.74 15.79 6.56
CA LEU A 82 -17.63 15.17 5.58
C LEU A 82 -18.77 14.39 6.25
N SER A 83 -19.98 14.41 5.67
CA SER A 83 -21.08 13.51 6.02
C SER A 83 -20.79 12.07 5.58
N ASP A 84 -21.53 11.08 6.09
CA ASP A 84 -21.31 9.66 5.74
C ASP A 84 -21.44 9.37 4.25
N ILE A 85 -22.38 10.03 3.56
CA ILE A 85 -22.56 9.89 2.12
C ILE A 85 -21.36 10.47 1.36
N GLU A 86 -20.94 11.69 1.72
CA GLU A 86 -19.77 12.35 1.11
C GLU A 86 -18.49 11.53 1.33
N PHE A 87 -18.30 10.99 2.54
CA PHE A 87 -17.13 10.19 2.84
C PHE A 87 -17.13 8.84 2.11
N ARG A 88 -18.28 8.18 1.97
CA ARG A 88 -18.39 6.97 1.14
C ARG A 88 -18.10 7.26 -0.33
N ALA A 89 -18.56 8.40 -0.86
CA ALA A 89 -18.23 8.83 -2.20
C ALA A 89 -16.71 9.07 -2.34
N ARG A 90 -16.10 9.75 -1.36
CA ARG A 90 -14.66 10.02 -1.36
C ARG A 90 -13.81 8.76 -1.22
N LEU A 91 -14.24 7.77 -0.42
CA LEU A 91 -13.59 6.46 -0.37
C LEU A 91 -13.63 5.75 -1.73
N LYS A 92 -14.72 5.90 -2.50
CA LYS A 92 -14.82 5.34 -3.85
C LYS A 92 -13.93 6.08 -4.85
N GLU A 93 -13.82 7.39 -4.75
CA GLU A 93 -12.87 8.17 -5.56
C GLU A 93 -11.42 7.79 -5.25
N TYR A 94 -11.07 7.75 -3.97
CA TYR A 94 -9.76 7.29 -3.50
C TYR A 94 -9.42 5.89 -4.04
N ALA A 95 -10.39 4.97 -4.01
CA ALA A 95 -10.26 3.62 -4.55
C ALA A 95 -9.92 3.60 -6.05
N SER A 96 -10.45 4.58 -6.81
CA SER A 96 -10.17 4.76 -8.23
C SER A 96 -8.79 5.40 -8.43
N GLU A 97 -8.50 6.49 -7.71
CA GLU A 97 -7.24 7.25 -7.77
C GLU A 97 -6.02 6.39 -7.40
N PHE A 98 -6.18 5.44 -6.46
CA PHE A 98 -5.10 4.57 -5.98
C PHE A 98 -4.58 3.62 -7.07
N PHE A 99 -5.44 3.21 -8.02
CA PHE A 99 -5.09 2.30 -9.11
C PHE A 99 -5.28 2.93 -10.49
N GLU A 100 -5.20 4.26 -10.60
CA GLU A 100 -5.18 4.93 -11.90
C GLU A 100 -4.01 4.45 -12.75
N ASP A 101 -4.20 4.38 -14.07
CA ASP A 101 -3.17 3.89 -14.99
C ASP A 101 -1.86 4.69 -14.91
N SER A 102 -1.95 5.98 -14.57
CA SER A 102 -0.80 6.87 -14.35
C SER A 102 0.11 6.44 -13.18
N ARG A 103 -0.40 5.58 -12.27
CA ARG A 103 0.35 5.03 -11.13
C ARG A 103 1.26 3.86 -11.53
N PHE A 104 1.08 3.32 -12.73
CA PHE A 104 1.83 2.19 -13.26
C PHE A 104 2.79 2.68 -14.34
N MET A 105 4.09 2.51 -14.11
CA MET A 105 5.13 3.01 -14.99
C MET A 105 6.12 1.91 -15.33
N SER A 106 6.73 1.97 -16.52
CA SER A 106 7.98 1.25 -16.74
C SER A 106 9.09 1.87 -15.88
N PRO A 107 10.20 1.15 -15.60
CA PRO A 107 11.36 1.73 -14.93
C PRO A 107 11.88 3.01 -15.62
N ALA A 108 11.91 3.03 -16.96
CA ALA A 108 12.28 4.22 -17.72
C ALA A 108 11.27 5.37 -17.57
N GLY A 109 9.97 5.04 -17.48
CA GLY A 109 8.90 5.99 -17.17
C GLY A 109 9.07 6.59 -15.78
N PHE A 110 9.34 5.77 -14.76
CA PHE A 110 9.60 6.23 -13.39
C PHE A 110 10.82 7.17 -13.32
N VAL A 111 11.92 6.83 -13.97
CA VAL A 111 13.10 7.73 -14.03
C VAL A 111 12.75 9.04 -14.74
N SER A 112 11.94 8.99 -15.80
CA SER A 112 11.50 10.20 -16.51
C SER A 112 10.62 11.09 -15.62
N TRP A 113 9.68 10.50 -14.89
CA TRP A 113 8.87 11.20 -13.88
C TRP A 113 9.75 11.87 -12.81
N LEU A 114 10.76 11.16 -12.29
CA LEU A 114 11.70 11.72 -11.33
C LEU A 114 12.49 12.90 -11.90
N ARG A 115 12.88 12.89 -13.19
CA ARG A 115 13.62 14.02 -13.79
C ARG A 115 12.82 15.32 -13.73
N GLU A 116 11.50 15.22 -13.85
CA GLU A 116 10.60 16.38 -13.86
C GLU A 116 10.27 16.87 -12.44
N SER A 117 10.06 15.94 -11.50
CA SER A 117 9.50 16.26 -10.18
C SER A 117 10.52 16.22 -9.04
N ALA A 118 11.55 15.37 -9.13
CA ALA A 118 12.42 15.06 -8.00
C ALA A 118 13.82 14.56 -8.43
N ARG A 119 14.46 15.25 -9.40
CA ARG A 119 15.65 14.75 -10.14
C ARG A 119 16.82 14.28 -9.27
N PHE A 120 16.96 14.83 -8.07
CA PHE A 120 18.03 14.48 -7.13
C PHE A 120 17.85 13.11 -6.47
N HIS A 121 16.68 12.48 -6.59
CA HIS A 121 16.44 11.13 -6.06
C HIS A 121 16.84 10.01 -7.02
N ILE A 122 17.01 10.30 -8.31
CA ILE A 122 17.46 9.32 -9.30
C ILE A 122 18.78 8.63 -8.87
N PRO A 123 19.85 9.35 -8.49
CA PRO A 123 21.08 8.70 -8.03
C PRO A 123 20.93 7.97 -6.69
N LEU A 124 19.87 8.22 -5.91
CA LEU A 124 19.64 7.63 -4.59
C LEU A 124 18.88 6.30 -4.65
N ILE A 125 18.29 5.92 -5.79
CA ILE A 125 17.50 4.68 -5.90
C ILE A 125 18.28 3.44 -5.38
N PRO A 126 19.57 3.24 -5.73
CA PRO A 126 20.32 2.12 -5.17
C PRO A 126 20.52 2.22 -3.65
N ASP A 127 20.65 3.41 -3.08
CA ASP A 127 20.81 3.57 -1.63
C ASP A 127 19.50 3.23 -0.90
N VAL A 128 18.35 3.62 -1.45
CA VAL A 128 17.02 3.23 -0.96
C VAL A 128 16.86 1.70 -0.95
N ILE A 129 17.29 1.03 -2.02
CA ILE A 129 17.27 -0.44 -2.08
C ILE A 129 18.23 -1.03 -1.05
N SER A 130 19.43 -0.45 -0.90
CA SER A 130 20.47 -0.89 0.05
C SER A 130 19.98 -0.86 1.50
N HIS A 131 19.25 0.18 1.91
CA HIS A 131 18.66 0.28 3.25
C HIS A 131 17.67 -0.84 3.58
N GLN A 132 17.09 -1.48 2.56
CA GLN A 132 16.16 -2.60 2.72
C GLN A 132 16.87 -3.97 2.68
N LEU A 133 18.19 -4.01 2.53
CA LEU A 133 19.01 -5.22 2.60
C LEU A 133 19.56 -5.41 4.03
N THR A 134 19.75 -6.67 4.43
CA THR A 134 20.31 -7.03 5.75
C THR A 134 21.47 -8.00 5.57
N PRO A 135 22.74 -7.55 5.73
CA PRO A 135 23.16 -6.17 5.97
C PRO A 135 22.97 -5.27 4.72
N PRO A 136 23.02 -3.93 4.87
CA PRO A 136 23.03 -3.02 3.73
C PRO A 136 24.18 -3.33 2.77
N ASP A 137 23.89 -3.33 1.45
CA ASP A 137 24.85 -3.67 0.40
C ASP A 137 24.57 -2.86 -0.88
N SER A 138 25.34 -1.78 -1.06
CA SER A 138 25.19 -0.86 -2.20
C SER A 138 25.60 -1.47 -3.54
N SER A 139 26.45 -2.51 -3.55
CA SER A 139 26.83 -3.20 -4.79
C SER A 139 25.70 -4.11 -5.24
N ARG A 140 25.12 -4.88 -4.31
CA ARG A 140 23.92 -5.68 -4.58
C ARG A 140 22.75 -4.80 -5.00
N ALA A 141 22.53 -3.68 -4.32
CA ALA A 141 21.42 -2.79 -4.62
C ALA A 141 21.50 -2.17 -6.02
N ARG A 142 22.70 -1.78 -6.49
CA ARG A 142 22.91 -1.34 -7.88
C ARG A 142 22.57 -2.43 -8.88
N MET A 143 23.00 -3.67 -8.64
CA MET A 143 22.65 -4.80 -9.50
C MET A 143 21.14 -5.04 -9.55
N ILE A 144 20.43 -4.93 -8.41
CA ILE A 144 18.96 -5.04 -8.36
C ILE A 144 18.33 -3.96 -9.24
N TRP A 145 18.77 -2.71 -9.10
CA TRP A 145 18.23 -1.61 -9.89
C TRP A 145 18.50 -1.78 -11.40
N ASP A 146 19.71 -2.20 -11.79
CA ASP A 146 20.05 -2.47 -13.20
C ASP A 146 19.21 -3.62 -13.79
N GLN A 147 18.94 -4.66 -13.00
CA GLN A 147 18.03 -5.74 -13.37
C GLN A 147 16.61 -5.23 -13.59
N MET A 148 16.08 -4.45 -12.65
CA MET A 148 14.74 -3.87 -12.76
C MET A 148 14.56 -3.06 -14.04
N GLN A 149 15.57 -2.25 -14.42
CA GLN A 149 15.52 -1.41 -15.62
C GLN A 149 15.38 -2.20 -16.93
N THR A 150 15.77 -3.48 -16.95
CA THR A 150 15.78 -4.32 -18.16
C THR A 150 14.77 -5.48 -18.09
N ALA A 151 14.20 -5.77 -16.93
CA ALA A 151 13.35 -6.94 -16.68
C ALA A 151 11.89 -6.81 -17.17
N GLY A 152 11.50 -5.69 -17.79
CA GLY A 152 10.13 -5.49 -18.28
C GLY A 152 9.07 -5.39 -17.16
N ILE A 153 9.50 -5.15 -15.92
CA ILE A 153 8.60 -4.99 -14.76
C ILE A 153 7.74 -3.73 -14.89
N THR A 154 6.66 -3.68 -14.10
CA THR A 154 5.90 -2.46 -13.85
C THR A 154 6.24 -1.92 -12.46
N VAL A 155 6.74 -0.69 -12.42
CA VAL A 155 6.90 0.09 -11.19
C VAL A 155 5.53 0.66 -10.79
N PHE A 156 5.18 0.53 -9.52
CA PHE A 156 3.91 1.02 -8.99
C PHE A 156 4.13 2.13 -7.97
N GLN A 157 3.51 3.28 -8.20
CA GLN A 157 3.49 4.43 -7.30
C GLN A 157 2.14 4.53 -6.59
N PHE A 158 2.13 4.70 -5.28
CA PHE A 158 0.90 4.90 -4.50
C PHE A 158 1.16 5.82 -3.31
N SER A 159 0.09 6.27 -2.66
CA SER A 159 0.17 7.05 -1.41
C SER A 159 -0.46 6.27 -0.26
N LEU A 160 0.23 6.25 0.87
CA LEU A 160 -0.27 5.71 2.14
C LEU A 160 -1.16 6.73 2.89
N GLY A 161 -1.52 7.84 2.24
CA GLY A 161 -2.23 8.98 2.83
C GLY A 161 -1.34 10.22 2.92
N GLY A 162 -1.97 11.40 2.81
CA GLY A 162 -1.27 12.68 2.76
C GLY A 162 -0.28 12.76 1.59
N ASP A 163 0.85 13.43 1.81
CA ASP A 163 1.89 13.65 0.81
C ASP A 163 2.91 12.48 0.73
N ASN A 164 2.69 11.39 1.48
CA ASN A 164 3.61 10.27 1.53
C ASN A 164 3.51 9.41 0.26
N VAL A 165 4.45 9.63 -0.67
CA VAL A 165 4.56 8.88 -1.92
C VAL A 165 5.45 7.66 -1.72
N THR A 166 4.90 6.48 -1.98
CA THR A 166 5.62 5.21 -2.04
C THR A 166 5.74 4.75 -3.48
N VAL A 167 6.93 4.27 -3.86
CA VAL A 167 7.18 3.66 -5.18
C VAL A 167 7.86 2.32 -4.98
N ILE A 168 7.35 1.26 -5.61
CA ILE A 168 7.90 -0.09 -5.50
C ILE A 168 8.21 -0.72 -6.86
N GLY A 169 9.23 -1.57 -6.90
CA GLY A 169 9.60 -2.39 -8.07
C GLY A 169 9.97 -3.82 -7.67
N TRP A 170 9.78 -4.76 -8.59
CA TRP A 170 10.01 -6.19 -8.37
C TRP A 170 11.46 -6.63 -8.65
N SER A 171 12.09 -7.34 -7.71
CA SER A 171 13.34 -8.07 -7.94
C SER A 171 13.03 -9.54 -8.20
N ALA A 172 13.21 -10.00 -9.44
CA ALA A 172 13.03 -11.41 -9.79
C ALA A 172 14.05 -12.31 -9.08
N THR A 173 15.27 -11.83 -8.85
CA THR A 173 16.31 -12.59 -8.14
C THR A 173 15.95 -12.82 -6.68
N ASP A 174 15.44 -11.79 -5.99
CA ASP A 174 15.12 -11.89 -4.55
C ASP A 174 13.66 -12.29 -4.29
N GLN A 175 12.86 -12.40 -5.35
CA GLN A 175 11.44 -12.75 -5.28
C GLN A 175 10.63 -11.84 -4.34
N ARG A 176 10.94 -10.54 -4.34
CA ARG A 176 10.24 -9.52 -3.53
C ARG A 176 10.22 -8.15 -4.19
N PHE A 177 9.30 -7.31 -3.71
CA PHE A 177 9.29 -5.88 -4.01
C PHE A 177 10.27 -5.11 -3.13
N TYR A 178 10.89 -4.09 -3.73
CA TYR A 178 11.71 -3.08 -3.04
C TYR A 178 11.06 -1.72 -3.21
N GLY A 179 11.14 -0.89 -2.16
CA GLY A 179 10.96 0.55 -2.30
C GLY A 179 12.04 1.13 -3.22
N LEU A 180 11.66 2.08 -4.08
CA LEU A 180 12.55 2.77 -5.03
C LEU A 180 12.69 4.26 -4.73
N LEU A 181 11.92 4.75 -3.76
CA LEU A 181 11.87 6.15 -3.39
C LEU A 181 11.75 6.25 -1.88
N GLU A 182 12.67 6.98 -1.27
CA GLU A 182 12.57 7.50 0.09
C GLU A 182 12.49 9.02 -0.04
N CYS A 183 11.29 9.59 0.09
CA CYS A 183 11.06 11.03 0.02
C CYS A 183 10.06 11.50 1.08
N CYS A 184 10.16 12.81 1.33
CA CYS A 184 9.61 13.70 2.37
C CYS A 184 8.16 13.48 2.79
#